data_AF-A0A945TKN9-F1
#
_entry.id   AF-A0A945TKN9-F1
#
_cell.length_a   1.000
_cell.length_b   1.000
_cell.length_c   1.000
_cell.angle_alpha   90.00
_cell.angle_beta   90.00
_cell.angle_gamma   90.00
#
_symmetry.space_group_name_H-M   'P 1'
#
loop_
_entity.id
_entity.type
_entity.pdbx_description
1 polymer ?
#
loop_
_entity_poly.entity_id
_entity_poly.type
_entity_poly.pdbx_seq_one_letter_code
_entity_poly.pdbx_strand_id
1 'polypeptide(L)' 'MTKAKYDYMIVGGGSTGSVPANHLSADDLALPLNAARTHRHPLISIPDGCGVAAHSPGFARD' A
#
# COMPACT_ATOMS: atom_id res chain seq x y z
N MET A 1 -5.74 29.29 -4.52
CA MET A 1 -5.52 27.91 -4.04
C MET A 1 -6.64 27.57 -3.06
N THR A 2 -7.53 26.64 -3.43
CA THR A 2 -8.60 26.15 -2.55
C THR A 2 -8.03 25.15 -1.57
N LYS A 3 -8.25 25.38 -0.27
CA LYS A 3 -7.76 24.52 0.81
C LYS A 3 -8.67 23.30 0.89
N ALA A 4 -8.12 22.10 0.68
CA ALA A 4 -8.88 20.87 0.86
C ALA A 4 -9.29 20.73 2.35
N LYS A 5 -10.57 20.45 2.60
CA LYS A 5 -11.09 20.09 3.92
C LYS A 5 -11.26 18.58 3.96
N TYR A 6 -10.78 17.98 5.04
CA TYR A 6 -10.91 16.57 5.33
C TYR A 6 -11.46 16.44 6.75
N ASP A 7 -12.32 15.45 6.97
CA ASP A 7 -12.90 15.17 8.29
C ASP A 7 -11.89 14.46 9.19
N TYR A 8 -10.99 13.67 8.58
CA TYR A 8 -9.92 12.96 9.27
C TYR A 8 -8.59 13.05 8.52
N MET A 9 -7.51 13.24 9.29
CA MET A 9 -6.14 13.21 8.78
C MET A 9 -5.38 12.04 9.42
N ILE A 10 -4.95 11.09 8.59
CA ILE A 10 -4.21 9.91 9.03
C ILE A 10 -2.73 10.12 8.71
N VAL A 11 -1.87 10.12 9.73
CA VAL A 11 -0.42 10.29 9.55
C VAL A 11 0.25 8.92 9.55
N GLY A 12 0.77 8.53 8.39
CA GLY A 12 1.30 7.19 8.12
C GLY A 12 0.23 6.22 7.61
N GLY A 13 0.55 5.49 6.55
CA GLY A 13 -0.28 4.51 5.85
C GLY A 13 0.46 3.21 5.60
N GLY A 14 1.32 2.85 6.56
CA GLY A 14 1.73 1.45 6.75
C GLY A 14 0.55 0.59 7.24
N SER A 15 0.82 -0.64 7.67
CA SER A 15 -0.20 -1.64 8.04
C SER A 15 -1.30 -1.11 8.97
N THR A 16 -0.95 -0.34 9.99
CA THR A 16 -1.92 0.23 10.94
C THR A 16 -2.72 1.40 10.35
N GLY A 17 -2.13 2.19 9.46
CA GLY A 17 -2.76 3.40 8.90
C GLY A 17 -3.60 3.14 7.66
N SER A 18 -3.29 2.10 6.89
CA SER A 18 -4.03 1.74 5.67
C SER A 18 -5.40 1.12 5.97
N VAL A 19 -5.57 0.43 7.10
CA VAL A 19 -6.84 -0.17 7.53
C VAL A 19 -7.93 0.89 7.80
N PRO A 20 -7.74 1.85 8.72
CA PRO A 20 -8.74 2.90 8.97
C PRO A 20 -8.87 3.85 7.77
N ALA A 21 -7.81 4.08 6.98
CA ALA A 21 -7.91 4.91 5.78
C ALA A 21 -8.85 4.29 4.74
N ASN A 22 -8.78 2.96 4.53
CA ASN A 22 -9.67 2.26 3.61
C ASN A 22 -11.13 2.30 4.08
N HIS A 23 -11.36 2.11 5.38
CA HIS A 23 -12.71 2.12 5.96
C HIS A 23 -13.32 3.52 5.94
N LEU A 24 -12.56 4.54 6.35
CA LEU A 24 -13.06 5.93 6.39
C LEU A 24 -13.24 6.51 4.99
N SER A 25 -12.47 6.06 3.99
CA SER A 25 -12.62 6.55 2.60
C SER A 25 -13.95 6.17 1.94
N ALA A 26 -14.72 5.25 2.51
CA ALA A 26 -16.01 4.84 1.97
C ALA A 26 -17.14 5.84 2.27
N ASP A 27 -17.11 6.47 3.45
CA ASP A 27 -18.18 7.36 3.93
C ASP A 27 -17.69 8.80 4.18
N ASP A 28 -16.39 9.02 4.42
CA ASP A 28 -15.77 10.31 4.74
C ASP A 28 -14.56 10.62 3.84
N LEU A 29 -14.25 11.91 3.70
CA LEU A 29 -13.01 12.33 3.02
C LEU A 29 -11.83 12.18 3.98
N ALA A 30 -11.21 11.00 3.99
CA ALA A 30 -9.98 10.72 4.74
C ALA A 30 -8.74 10.81 3.84
N LEU A 31 -7.73 11.59 4.25
CA LEU A 31 -6.44 11.68 3.56
C LEU A 31 -5.32 11.03 4.38
N PRO A 32 -4.77 9.88 3.95
CA PRO A 32 -3.55 9.33 4.51
C PRO A 32 -2.32 10.08 4.00
N LEU A 33 -1.57 10.73 4.89
CA LEU A 33 -0.30 11.41 4.59
C LEU A 33 0.88 10.46 4.87
N ASN A 34 1.64 10.14 3.83
CA ASN A 34 2.79 9.23 3.89
C ASN A 34 4.07 9.89 3.38
N ALA A 35 5.19 9.63 4.07
CA ALA A 35 6.51 10.09 3.64
C ALA A 35 7.09 9.26 2.46
N ALA A 36 6.49 8.10 2.16
CA ALA A 36 6.91 7.20 1.09
C ALA A 36 5.89 7.18 -0.07
N ARG A 37 6.37 6.92 -1.30
CA ARG A 37 5.53 6.72 -2.49
C ARG A 37 4.66 5.47 -2.34
N THR A 38 3.55 5.42 -3.08
CA THR A 38 2.61 4.28 -3.09
C THR A 38 3.33 2.98 -3.48
N HIS A 39 3.03 1.88 -2.78
CA HIS A 39 3.62 0.54 -2.98
C HIS A 39 3.22 -0.18 -4.29
N ARG A 40 2.77 0.55 -5.32
CA ARG A 40 2.33 0.00 -6.62
C ARG A 40 3.49 -0.34 -7.58
N HIS A 41 4.70 -0.48 -7.06
CA HIS A 41 5.84 -0.85 -7.89
C HIS A 41 5.85 -2.38 -8.07
N PRO A 42 6.03 -2.90 -9.30
CA PRO A 42 6.02 -4.34 -9.55
C PRO A 42 7.04 -5.11 -8.69
N LEU A 43 8.21 -4.53 -8.43
CA LEU A 43 9.23 -5.11 -7.53
C LEU A 43 8.86 -5.12 -6.04
N ILE A 44 7.74 -4.51 -5.63
CA ILE A 44 7.21 -4.54 -4.26
C ILE A 44 6.02 -5.52 -4.17
N SER A 45 5.28 -5.70 -5.27
CA SER A 45 4.09 -6.56 -5.34
C SER A 45 4.38 -8.00 -5.79
N ILE A 46 5.53 -8.25 -6.43
CA ILE A 46 5.96 -9.60 -6.78
C ILE A 46 6.46 -10.27 -5.50
N PRO A 47 5.87 -11.41 -5.07
CA PRO A 47 6.37 -12.16 -3.93
C PRO A 47 7.82 -12.60 -4.16
N ASP A 48 8.66 -12.59 -3.12
CA ASP A 48 10.08 -12.97 -3.22
C ASP A 48 10.29 -14.34 -3.90
N GLY A 49 9.34 -15.26 -3.72
CA GLY A 49 9.35 -16.58 -4.35
C GLY A 49 9.26 -16.57 -5.89
N CYS A 50 8.67 -15.54 -6.50
CA CYS A 50 8.60 -15.44 -7.97
C CYS A 50 9.97 -15.14 -8.60
N GLY A 51 10.82 -14.36 -7.92
CA GLY A 51 12.19 -14.10 -8.39
C GLY A 51 13.05 -15.37 -8.32
N VAL A 52 12.90 -16.13 -7.23
CA VAL A 52 13.59 -17.41 -7.02
C VAL A 52 13.11 -18.47 -8.03
N ALA A 53 11.80 -18.56 -8.30
CA ALA A 53 11.23 -19.49 -9.28
C ALA A 53 11.66 -19.16 -10.73
N ALA A 54 11.84 -17.88 -11.07
CA ALA A 54 12.33 -17.47 -12.38
C ALA A 54 13.82 -17.78 -12.58
N HIS A 55 14.64 -17.64 -11.53
CA HIS A 55 16.07 -17.93 -11.56
C HIS A 55 16.38 -19.44 -11.42
N SER A 56 15.50 -20.20 -10.78
CA SER A 56 15.73 -21.62 -10.46
C SER A 56 14.41 -22.40 -10.46
N PRO A 57 13.88 -22.76 -11.65
CA PRO A 57 12.55 -23.38 -11.80
C PRO A 57 12.41 -24.77 -11.18
N GLY A 58 13.51 -25.37 -10.69
CA GLY A 58 13.50 -26.63 -9.96
C GLY A 58 12.95 -26.54 -8.52
N PHE A 59 12.82 -25.34 -7.96
CA PHE A 59 12.29 -25.11 -6.60
C PHE A 59 10.76 -24.94 -6.56
N ALA A 60 10.08 -24.95 -7.71
CA ALA A 60 8.61 -24.84 -7.80
C ALA A 60 7.93 -26.21 -8.01
N ARG A 61 8.69 -27.30 -7.82
CA ARG A 61 8.29 -28.69 -8.13
C ARG A 61 8.65 -29.58 -6.94
N ASP A 62 8.00 -29.32 -5.81
CA ASP A 62 7.89 -30.21 -4.66
C ASP A 62 6.48 -30.10 -4.07
#